data_AF-A0A172TMZ4-F1
#
_entry.id   AF-A0A172TMZ4-F1
#
_cell.length_a   1.000
_cell.length_b   1.000
_cell.length_c   1.000
_cell.angle_alpha   90.00
_cell.angle_beta   90.00
_cell.angle_gamma   90.00
#
_symmetry.space_group_name_H-M   'P 1'
#
loop_
_entity.id
_entity.type
_entity.pdbx_description
1 polymer ?
#
loop_
_entity_poly.entity_id
_entity_poly.type
_entity_poly.pdbx_seq_one_letter_code
_entity_poly.pdbx_strand_id
1 'polypeptide(L)'
;MKRKYWIGLVAVTLSMCLVILGTLSSEEIKKVRIKDATDINSTESQAAQAAITKFRSYNEYPVYVHTEAVENGVLVLYRRFMKENHYDLNVEHVRWTWRGWKWAWGGSMSGGQGAQSDGLFVEYLPYNGRQDSPFPILLGAVTNQNIHKLHISDGAQYEAEPQLIRAHHPRDEQHSWLARVPRHAGKVLTVTALDQSGKVVSVKKLSRNELEPAEEQ
;
A
#
# COMPACT_ATOMS: atom_id res chain seq x y z
N MET A 1 55.55 19.15 15.31
CA MET A 1 54.83 18.30 14.32
C MET A 1 53.53 17.71 14.87
N LYS A 2 53.50 17.15 16.10
CA LYS A 2 52.32 16.47 16.69
C LYS A 2 51.01 17.29 16.79
N ARG A 3 51.07 18.61 17.11
CA ARG A 3 49.88 19.46 17.30
C ARG A 3 49.00 19.65 16.06
N LYS A 4 49.60 19.69 14.86
CA LYS A 4 48.86 19.83 13.59
C LYS A 4 48.10 18.54 13.23
N TYR A 5 48.67 17.38 13.53
CA TYR A 5 48.02 16.07 13.35
C TYR A 5 46.80 15.89 14.27
N TRP A 6 46.89 16.32 15.52
CA TRP A 6 45.76 16.27 16.46
C TRP A 6 44.58 17.15 16.03
N ILE A 7 44.85 18.36 15.52
CA ILE A 7 43.79 19.25 15.01
C ILE A 7 43.12 18.65 13.78
N GLY A 8 43.90 18.08 12.85
CA GLY A 8 43.35 17.41 11.67
C GLY A 8 42.49 16.19 12.03
N LEU A 9 42.95 15.36 12.98
CA LEU A 9 42.20 14.20 13.44
C LEU A 9 40.87 14.60 14.11
N VAL A 10 40.89 15.62 14.99
CA VAL A 10 39.67 16.13 15.64
C VAL A 10 38.68 16.70 14.63
N ALA A 11 39.15 17.43 13.62
CA ALA A 11 38.30 17.97 12.57
C ALA A 11 37.62 16.86 11.75
N VAL A 12 38.36 15.81 11.35
CA VAL A 12 37.80 14.66 10.62
C VAL A 12 36.77 13.93 11.47
N THR A 13 37.05 13.68 12.75
CA THR A 13 36.11 13.02 13.66
C THR A 13 34.84 13.85 13.84
N LEU A 14 34.94 15.16 14.03
CA LEU A 14 33.77 16.05 14.14
C LEU A 14 32.94 16.06 12.85
N SER A 15 33.57 16.10 11.68
CA SER A 15 32.88 16.01 10.40
C SER A 15 32.15 14.66 10.24
N MET A 16 32.79 13.54 10.59
CA MET A 16 32.12 12.24 10.59
C MET A 16 30.94 12.20 11.57
N CYS A 17 31.09 12.74 12.78
CA CYS A 17 30.01 12.84 13.75
C CYS A 17 28.82 13.66 13.22
N LEU A 18 29.06 14.79 12.55
CA LEU A 18 28.00 15.61 11.96
C LEU A 18 27.27 14.89 10.83
N VAL A 19 28.00 14.16 9.97
CA VAL A 19 27.39 13.33 8.92
C VAL A 19 26.53 12.23 9.53
N ILE A 20 27.04 11.51 10.53
CA ILE A 20 26.31 10.43 11.22
C ILE A 20 25.06 10.97 11.91
N LEU A 21 25.17 12.07 12.64
CA LEU A 21 24.02 12.73 13.30
C LEU A 21 23.00 13.22 12.27
N GLY A 22 23.46 13.75 11.13
CA GLY A 22 22.61 14.13 10.00
C GLY A 22 21.82 12.93 9.43
N THR A 23 22.47 11.78 9.25
CA THR A 23 21.79 10.58 8.74
C THR A 23 20.79 10.00 9.74
N LEU A 24 21.14 9.96 11.03
CA LEU A 24 20.26 9.43 12.08
C LEU A 24 19.02 10.30 12.25
N SER A 25 19.20 11.63 12.26
CA SER A 25 18.07 12.57 12.32
C SER A 25 17.17 12.48 11.08
N SER A 26 17.73 12.30 9.89
CA SER A 26 16.96 12.12 8.66
C SER A 26 16.08 10.86 8.70
N GLU A 27 16.60 9.74 9.18
CA GLU A 27 15.82 8.49 9.28
C GLU A 27 14.71 8.60 10.34
N GLU A 28 14.96 9.24 11.48
CA GLU A 28 13.91 9.47 12.48
C GLU A 28 12.82 10.43 11.97
N ILE A 29 13.20 11.51 11.28
CA ILE A 29 12.22 12.40 10.62
C ILE A 29 11.38 11.60 9.63
N LYS A 30 12.01 10.79 8.78
CA LYS A 30 11.30 9.94 7.81
C LYS A 30 10.31 9.01 8.49
N LYS A 31 10.70 8.31 9.57
CA LYS A 31 9.81 7.41 10.31
C LYS A 31 8.62 8.15 10.90
N VAL A 32 8.84 9.32 11.51
CA VAL A 32 7.77 10.15 12.08
C VAL A 32 6.80 10.59 10.99
N ARG A 33 7.31 11.13 9.87
CA ARG A 33 6.47 11.58 8.74
C ARG A 33 5.64 10.44 8.14
N ILE A 34 6.25 9.27 7.97
CA ILE A 34 5.55 8.07 7.49
C ILE A 34 4.46 7.64 8.46
N LYS A 35 4.76 7.61 9.77
CA LYS A 35 3.77 7.28 10.80
C LYS A 35 2.61 8.27 10.80
N ASP A 36 2.90 9.57 10.76
CA ASP A 36 1.88 10.63 10.77
C ASP A 36 0.98 10.53 9.52
N ALA A 37 1.54 10.15 8.37
CA ALA A 37 0.77 9.96 7.14
C ALA A 37 -0.25 8.80 7.20
N THR A 38 -0.18 7.92 8.20
CA THR A 38 -1.18 6.84 8.37
C THR A 38 -2.51 7.35 8.92
N ASP A 39 -2.53 8.49 9.62
CA ASP A 39 -3.77 9.18 9.92
C ASP A 39 -4.24 9.94 8.68
N ILE A 40 -5.36 9.49 8.11
CA ILE A 40 -5.90 10.00 6.84
C ILE A 40 -6.13 11.52 6.86
N ASN A 41 -6.40 12.10 8.03
CA ASN A 41 -6.71 13.52 8.21
C ASN A 41 -5.46 14.37 8.53
N SER A 42 -4.29 13.75 8.72
CA SER A 42 -3.07 14.45 9.06
C SER A 42 -2.54 15.28 7.88
N THR A 43 -1.72 16.29 8.19
CA THR A 43 -1.04 17.10 7.17
C THR A 43 -0.13 16.25 6.28
N GLU A 44 0.51 15.21 6.83
CA GLU A 44 1.39 14.33 6.05
C GLU A 44 0.60 13.42 5.11
N SER A 45 -0.56 12.92 5.54
CA SER A 45 -1.49 12.19 4.67
C SER A 45 -1.96 13.08 3.54
N GLN A 46 -2.42 14.30 3.83
CA GLN A 46 -2.85 15.27 2.81
C GLN A 46 -1.72 15.61 1.82
N ALA A 47 -0.47 15.71 2.28
CA ALA A 47 0.68 15.93 1.42
C ALA A 47 0.98 14.73 0.51
N ALA A 48 0.85 13.50 1.03
CA ALA A 48 0.98 12.28 0.23
C ALA A 48 -0.15 12.17 -0.82
N GLN A 49 -1.39 12.47 -0.43
CA GLN A 49 -2.55 12.54 -1.32
C GLN A 49 -2.35 13.60 -2.42
N ALA A 50 -1.83 14.77 -2.08
CA ALA A 50 -1.51 15.82 -3.04
C ALA A 50 -0.46 15.37 -4.07
N ALA A 51 0.53 14.56 -3.67
CA ALA A 51 1.50 13.98 -4.59
C ALA A 51 0.85 13.03 -5.61
N ILE A 52 -0.18 12.26 -5.19
CA ILE A 52 -0.97 11.41 -6.09
C ILE A 52 -1.78 12.27 -7.05
N THR A 53 -2.57 13.21 -6.54
CA THR A 53 -3.42 14.10 -7.37
C THR A 53 -2.58 14.85 -8.40
N LYS A 54 -1.40 15.35 -8.01
CA LYS A 54 -0.47 16.02 -8.92
C LYS A 54 0.02 15.09 -10.03
N PHE A 55 0.36 13.84 -9.71
CA PHE A 55 0.82 12.89 -10.71
C PHE A 55 -0.30 12.46 -11.67
N ARG A 56 -1.48 12.15 -11.13
CA ARG A 56 -2.61 11.60 -11.89
C ARG A 56 -3.41 12.66 -12.65
N SER A 57 -3.31 13.94 -12.26
CA SER A 57 -4.04 15.06 -12.88
C SER A 57 -5.56 14.79 -12.96
N TYR A 58 -6.14 14.23 -11.90
CA TYR A 58 -7.57 13.92 -11.88
C TYR A 58 -8.42 15.19 -11.89
N ASN A 59 -9.49 15.16 -12.70
CA ASN A 59 -10.51 16.22 -12.73
C ASN A 59 -11.49 16.14 -11.55
N GLU A 60 -11.56 14.99 -10.88
CA GLU A 60 -12.46 14.73 -9.75
C GLU A 60 -11.64 14.36 -8.51
N TYR A 61 -12.17 14.73 -7.33
CA TYR A 61 -11.52 14.42 -6.06
C TYR A 61 -11.76 12.94 -5.68
N PRO A 62 -10.70 12.13 -5.55
CA PRO A 62 -10.83 10.77 -5.07
C PRO A 62 -11.29 10.74 -3.62
N VAL A 63 -12.03 9.70 -3.25
CA VAL A 63 -12.39 9.41 -1.86
C VAL A 63 -11.31 8.54 -1.25
N TYR A 64 -10.43 9.14 -0.47
CA TYR A 64 -9.39 8.41 0.27
C TYR A 64 -10.03 7.54 1.36
N VAL A 65 -9.58 6.29 1.45
CA VAL A 65 -10.18 5.25 2.30
C VAL A 65 -9.21 4.81 3.40
N HIS A 66 -7.94 4.64 3.07
CA HIS A 66 -6.96 4.10 3.99
C HIS A 66 -5.54 4.54 3.63
N THR A 67 -4.68 4.64 4.64
CA THR A 67 -3.24 4.81 4.45
C THR A 67 -2.48 3.85 5.35
N GLU A 68 -1.62 3.00 4.78
CA GLU A 68 -0.74 2.08 5.53
C GLU A 68 0.72 2.50 5.37
N ALA A 69 1.47 2.53 6.48
CA ALA A 69 2.91 2.77 6.45
C ALA A 69 3.65 1.60 5.79
N VAL A 70 4.64 1.93 4.95
CA VAL A 70 5.61 1.00 4.38
C VAL A 70 7.02 1.56 4.58
N GLU A 71 8.05 0.74 4.39
CA GLU A 71 9.44 1.06 4.75
C GLU A 71 9.92 2.46 4.31
N ASN A 72 9.54 2.89 3.11
CA ASN A 72 9.99 4.14 2.51
C ASN A 72 8.86 5.12 2.19
N GLY A 73 7.67 4.93 2.75
CA GLY A 73 6.52 5.74 2.40
C GLY A 73 5.20 5.21 2.93
N VAL A 74 4.14 5.42 2.16
CA VAL A 74 2.80 4.93 2.47
C VAL A 74 2.14 4.30 1.24
N LEU A 75 1.28 3.32 1.49
CA LEU A 75 0.26 2.87 0.55
C LEU A 75 -1.01 3.67 0.82
N VAL A 76 -1.49 4.40 -0.19
CA VAL A 76 -2.72 5.18 -0.12
C VAL A 76 -3.78 4.47 -0.94
N LEU A 77 -4.85 4.09 -0.27
CA LEU A 77 -6.02 3.47 -0.87
C LEU A 77 -7.11 4.52 -1.06
N TYR A 78 -7.64 4.63 -2.28
CA TYR A 78 -8.75 5.54 -2.57
C TYR A 78 -9.67 5.00 -3.65
N ARG A 79 -10.85 5.60 -3.73
CA ARG A 79 -11.87 5.26 -4.71
C ARG A 79 -12.17 6.42 -5.63
N ARG A 80 -12.50 6.10 -6.87
CA ARG A 80 -13.05 7.02 -7.85
C ARG A 80 -14.42 6.51 -8.28
N PHE A 81 -15.43 7.37 -8.19
CA PHE A 81 -16.81 7.02 -8.54
C PHE A 81 -17.11 7.61 -9.91
N MET A 82 -17.16 6.78 -10.96
CA MET A 82 -17.35 7.27 -12.33
C MET A 82 -18.83 7.39 -12.73
N LYS A 83 -19.71 6.45 -12.31
CA LYS A 83 -21.16 6.42 -12.57
C LYS A 83 -21.89 5.63 -11.45
N GLU A 84 -23.22 5.68 -11.40
CA GLU A 84 -24.03 4.89 -10.45
C GLU A 84 -23.58 3.41 -10.46
N ASN A 85 -23.23 2.89 -9.28
CA ASN A 85 -22.81 1.52 -9.00
C ASN A 85 -21.44 1.06 -9.55
N HIS A 86 -20.66 1.93 -10.22
CA HIS A 86 -19.30 1.61 -10.67
C HIS A 86 -18.24 2.42 -9.91
N TYR A 87 -17.15 1.76 -9.53
CA TYR A 87 -16.02 2.38 -8.86
C TYR A 87 -14.69 1.83 -9.37
N ASP A 88 -13.65 2.66 -9.29
CA ASP A 88 -12.28 2.20 -9.32
C ASP A 88 -11.71 2.24 -7.91
N LEU A 89 -11.22 1.10 -7.43
CA LEU A 89 -10.42 1.02 -6.23
C LEU A 89 -8.95 1.10 -6.62
N ASN A 90 -8.25 2.10 -6.10
CA ASN A 90 -6.88 2.42 -6.45
C ASN A 90 -6.00 2.29 -5.21
N VAL A 91 -4.79 1.78 -5.42
CA VAL A 91 -3.73 1.78 -4.41
C VAL A 91 -2.47 2.38 -5.01
N GLU A 92 -1.91 3.36 -4.32
CA GLU A 92 -0.70 4.06 -4.77
C GLU A 92 0.35 4.05 -3.67
N HIS A 93 1.58 3.70 -4.03
CA HIS A 93 2.76 3.89 -3.20
C HIS A 93 3.29 5.31 -3.38
N VAL A 94 3.30 6.06 -2.27
CA VAL A 94 3.88 7.41 -2.18
C VAL A 94 5.08 7.35 -1.25
N ARG A 95 6.24 7.77 -1.74
CA ARG A 95 7.51 7.71 -1.02
C ARG A 95 7.82 9.02 -0.32
N TRP A 96 8.35 8.93 0.90
CA TRP A 96 9.01 10.06 1.52
C TRP A 96 10.42 10.23 0.94
N THR A 97 10.77 11.44 0.55
CA THR A 97 12.11 11.81 0.10
C THR A 97 12.57 13.07 0.84
N TRP A 98 13.85 13.42 0.74
CA TRP A 98 14.33 14.70 1.27
C TRP A 98 13.66 15.95 0.65
N ARG A 99 12.99 15.79 -0.51
CA ARG A 99 12.17 16.84 -1.16
C ARG A 99 10.68 16.73 -0.82
N GLY A 100 10.31 15.91 0.17
CA GLY A 100 8.93 15.61 0.54
C GLY A 100 8.36 14.38 -0.18
N TRP A 101 7.03 14.25 -0.12
CA TRP A 101 6.27 13.14 -0.70
C TRP A 101 6.31 13.12 -2.23
N LYS A 102 6.53 11.93 -2.80
CA LYS A 102 6.51 11.70 -4.24
C LYS A 102 5.76 10.42 -4.59
N TRP A 103 4.89 10.51 -5.59
CA TRP A 103 4.30 9.32 -6.19
C TRP A 103 5.39 8.42 -6.79
N ALA A 104 5.27 7.10 -6.60
CA ALA A 104 6.27 6.13 -7.05
C ALA A 104 5.71 5.06 -7.98
N TRP A 105 4.60 4.44 -7.58
CA TRP A 105 3.92 3.37 -8.33
C TRP A 105 2.50 3.20 -7.81
N GLY A 106 1.64 2.54 -8.57
CA GLY A 106 0.37 2.05 -8.06
C GLY A 106 -0.38 1.21 -9.08
N GLY A 107 -1.58 0.79 -8.69
CA GLY A 107 -2.47 -0.01 -9.51
C GLY A 107 -3.92 0.28 -9.15
N SER A 108 -4.81 -0.18 -10.02
CA SER A 108 -6.24 0.03 -9.90
C SER A 108 -6.98 -1.22 -10.30
N MET A 109 -8.13 -1.43 -9.66
CA MET A 109 -9.12 -2.40 -10.09
C MET A 109 -10.46 -1.69 -10.26
N SER A 110 -11.19 -2.06 -11.31
CA SER A 110 -12.56 -1.61 -11.48
C SER A 110 -13.51 -2.63 -10.87
N GLY A 111 -14.54 -2.14 -10.19
CA GLY A 111 -15.57 -2.95 -9.56
C GLY A 111 -16.93 -2.26 -9.60
N GLY A 112 -17.93 -2.98 -9.14
CA GLY A 112 -19.28 -2.44 -9.05
C GLY A 112 -20.26 -3.39 -8.41
N GLN A 113 -21.36 -2.86 -7.88
CA GLN A 113 -22.42 -3.71 -7.35
C GLN A 113 -23.01 -4.55 -8.49
N GLY A 114 -23.15 -5.86 -8.27
CA GLY A 114 -23.65 -6.81 -9.28
C GLY A 114 -22.63 -7.23 -10.34
N ALA A 115 -21.43 -6.67 -10.36
CA ALA A 115 -20.38 -7.11 -11.29
C ALA A 115 -19.83 -8.50 -10.96
N GLN A 116 -19.92 -8.92 -9.69
CA GLN A 116 -19.63 -10.28 -9.25
C GLN A 116 -20.75 -10.81 -8.36
N SER A 117 -21.22 -12.01 -8.65
CA SER A 117 -22.37 -12.62 -7.97
C SER A 117 -22.10 -12.96 -6.51
N ASP A 118 -20.83 -13.25 -6.17
CA ASP A 118 -20.40 -13.54 -4.79
C ASP A 118 -20.09 -12.27 -3.99
N GLY A 119 -19.98 -11.12 -4.67
CA GLY A 119 -19.63 -9.82 -4.11
C GLY A 119 -18.20 -9.74 -3.56
N LEU A 120 -17.28 -10.63 -3.97
CA LEU A 120 -15.86 -10.58 -3.62
C LEU A 120 -15.05 -10.18 -4.84
N PHE A 121 -14.34 -9.06 -4.76
CA PHE A 121 -13.43 -8.60 -5.80
C PHE A 121 -11.99 -8.76 -5.32
N VAL A 122 -11.12 -9.22 -6.21
CA VAL A 122 -9.71 -9.47 -5.91
C VAL A 122 -8.87 -9.16 -7.14
N GLU A 123 -7.80 -8.41 -6.94
CA GLU A 123 -6.78 -8.07 -7.93
C GLU A 123 -5.39 -8.33 -7.32
N TYR A 124 -4.49 -8.92 -8.09
CA TYR A 124 -3.09 -9.08 -7.71
C TYR A 124 -2.25 -8.03 -8.43
N LEU A 125 -1.57 -7.18 -7.66
CA LEU A 125 -0.64 -6.21 -8.20
C LEU A 125 0.78 -6.75 -8.05
N PRO A 126 1.44 -7.12 -9.17
CA PRO A 126 2.70 -7.85 -9.13
C PRO A 126 3.86 -6.97 -8.67
N TYR A 127 4.97 -7.65 -8.38
CA TYR A 127 6.24 -6.98 -8.17
C TYR A 127 6.66 -6.21 -9.44
N ASN A 128 7.11 -4.98 -9.26
CA ASN A 128 7.45 -4.07 -10.37
C ASN A 128 8.97 -3.92 -10.59
N GLY A 129 9.79 -4.84 -10.08
CA GLY A 129 11.25 -4.79 -10.23
C GLY A 129 11.98 -3.81 -9.30
N ARG A 130 11.27 -2.99 -8.51
CA ARG A 130 11.90 -1.99 -7.62
C ARG A 130 12.08 -2.53 -6.22
N GLN A 131 13.31 -2.57 -5.70
CA GLN A 131 13.63 -3.23 -4.43
C GLN A 131 12.88 -2.61 -3.23
N ASP A 132 12.59 -1.31 -3.28
CA ASP A 132 11.90 -0.54 -2.25
C ASP A 132 10.37 -0.48 -2.44
N SER A 133 9.84 -1.32 -3.33
CA SER A 133 8.42 -1.39 -3.64
C SER A 133 7.69 -2.25 -2.60
N PRO A 134 6.54 -1.79 -2.06
CA PRO A 134 5.71 -2.60 -1.18
C PRO A 134 4.93 -3.71 -1.91
N PHE A 135 5.09 -3.81 -3.23
CA PHE A 135 4.50 -4.83 -4.08
C PHE A 135 5.35 -6.13 -4.01
N PRO A 136 4.74 -7.32 -4.16
CA PRO A 136 3.37 -7.54 -4.58
C PRO A 136 2.33 -7.39 -3.46
N ILE A 137 1.14 -6.97 -3.85
CA ILE A 137 -0.02 -6.84 -2.95
C ILE A 137 -1.26 -7.44 -3.59
N LEU A 138 -2.13 -7.99 -2.76
CA LEU A 138 -3.52 -8.24 -3.11
C LEU A 138 -4.35 -7.04 -2.70
N LEU A 139 -5.23 -6.62 -3.59
CA LEU A 139 -6.18 -5.56 -3.39
C LEU A 139 -7.58 -6.09 -3.69
N GLY A 140 -8.57 -5.63 -2.96
CA GLY A 140 -9.94 -6.01 -3.28
C GLY A 140 -11.01 -5.19 -2.61
N ALA A 141 -12.24 -5.56 -2.93
CA ALA A 141 -13.44 -4.98 -2.35
C ALA A 141 -14.48 -6.08 -2.07
N VAL A 142 -15.36 -5.80 -1.13
CA VAL A 142 -16.44 -6.68 -0.69
C VAL A 142 -17.75 -5.88 -0.74
N THR A 143 -18.68 -6.35 -1.58
CA THR A 143 -20.03 -5.79 -1.72
C THR A 143 -21.10 -6.68 -1.08
N ASN A 144 -20.78 -7.95 -0.79
CA ASN A 144 -21.68 -8.87 -0.12
C ASN A 144 -21.63 -8.66 1.40
N GLN A 145 -22.72 -8.16 1.97
CA GLN A 145 -22.83 -7.83 3.40
C GLN A 145 -22.71 -9.04 4.33
N ASN A 146 -22.85 -10.27 3.82
CA ASN A 146 -22.64 -11.48 4.61
C ASN A 146 -21.16 -11.78 4.83
N ILE A 147 -20.24 -11.20 4.06
CA ILE A 147 -18.80 -11.41 4.21
C ILE A 147 -18.28 -10.49 5.33
N HIS A 148 -17.74 -11.11 6.39
CA HIS A 148 -17.24 -10.42 7.57
C HIS A 148 -15.73 -10.57 7.74
N LYS A 149 -15.15 -11.64 7.18
CA LYS A 149 -13.73 -11.95 7.32
C LYS A 149 -13.18 -12.49 6.01
N LEU A 150 -11.93 -12.15 5.73
CA LEU A 150 -11.17 -12.71 4.63
C LEU A 150 -9.98 -13.48 5.20
N HIS A 151 -9.66 -14.59 4.56
CA HIS A 151 -8.47 -15.38 4.83
C HIS A 151 -7.77 -15.67 3.51
N ILE A 152 -6.48 -15.39 3.46
CA ILE A 152 -5.63 -15.60 2.29
C ILE A 152 -4.63 -16.68 2.65
N SER A 153 -4.47 -17.69 1.80
CA SER A 153 -3.49 -18.74 1.99
C SER A 153 -2.87 -19.18 0.66
N ASP A 154 -1.59 -19.53 0.67
CA ASP A 154 -0.94 -20.25 -0.43
C ASP A 154 -1.01 -21.79 -0.28
N GLY A 155 -1.66 -22.28 0.78
CA GLY A 155 -1.75 -23.69 1.14
C GLY A 155 -0.44 -24.28 1.71
N ALA A 156 0.55 -23.43 2.02
CA ALA A 156 1.85 -23.83 2.52
C ALA A 156 2.33 -22.96 3.69
N GLN A 157 2.96 -21.81 3.41
CA GLN A 157 3.67 -21.01 4.41
C GLN A 157 3.13 -19.59 4.59
N TYR A 158 2.35 -19.10 3.62
CA TYR A 158 1.79 -17.77 3.67
C TYR A 158 0.32 -17.83 4.05
N GLU A 159 -0.01 -17.16 5.15
CA GLU A 159 -1.38 -16.89 5.56
C GLU A 159 -1.54 -15.41 5.95
N ALA A 160 -2.69 -14.83 5.61
CA ALA A 160 -3.02 -13.46 6.00
C ALA A 160 -4.54 -13.30 6.21
N GLU A 161 -4.91 -12.44 7.17
CA GLU A 161 -6.29 -12.06 7.42
C GLU A 161 -6.43 -10.54 7.29
N PRO A 162 -6.63 -10.02 6.07
CA PRO A 162 -6.70 -8.59 5.86
C PRO A 162 -7.94 -7.99 6.52
N GLN A 163 -7.79 -6.76 7.00
CA GLN A 163 -8.91 -6.01 7.56
C GLN A 163 -9.83 -5.51 6.44
N LEU A 164 -11.15 -5.59 6.70
CA LEU A 164 -12.16 -4.94 5.88
C LEU A 164 -12.25 -3.46 6.28
N ILE A 165 -11.97 -2.59 5.34
CA ILE A 165 -11.85 -1.14 5.55
C ILE A 165 -13.04 -0.44 4.90
N ARG A 166 -13.80 0.30 5.70
CA ARG A 166 -14.95 1.07 5.23
C ARG A 166 -14.55 2.50 4.92
N ALA A 167 -14.97 3.02 3.77
CA ALA A 167 -14.83 4.44 3.48
C ALA A 167 -15.85 5.24 4.31
N HIS A 168 -15.44 6.40 4.83
CA HIS A 168 -16.36 7.35 5.47
C HIS A 168 -17.09 8.20 4.42
N HIS A 169 -17.83 7.55 3.52
CA HIS A 169 -18.59 8.21 2.46
C HIS A 169 -20.06 7.74 2.47
N PRO A 170 -21.07 8.64 2.47
CA PRO A 170 -22.48 8.28 2.66
C PRO A 170 -23.05 7.30 1.64
N ARG A 171 -22.46 7.24 0.44
CA ARG A 171 -22.87 6.36 -0.66
C ARG A 171 -22.00 5.12 -0.80
N ASP A 172 -21.16 4.84 0.19
CA ASP A 172 -20.22 3.73 0.15
C ASP A 172 -20.52 2.71 1.25
N GLU A 173 -21.23 1.66 0.86
CA GLU A 173 -21.54 0.52 1.72
C GLU A 173 -20.53 -0.63 1.56
N GLN A 174 -19.51 -0.46 0.73
CA GLN A 174 -18.58 -1.54 0.39
C GLN A 174 -17.33 -1.45 1.24
N HIS A 175 -16.74 -2.60 1.56
CA HIS A 175 -15.48 -2.67 2.28
C HIS A 175 -14.34 -2.89 1.30
N SER A 176 -13.30 -2.06 1.36
CA SER A 176 -12.03 -2.33 0.67
C SER A 176 -11.16 -3.22 1.55
N TRP A 177 -10.17 -3.88 0.98
CA TRP A 177 -9.16 -4.60 1.75
C TRP A 177 -7.86 -4.68 0.97
N LEU A 178 -6.77 -4.87 1.69
CA LEU A 178 -5.43 -4.98 1.13
C LEU A 178 -4.62 -5.99 1.94
N ALA A 179 -3.79 -6.76 1.26
CA ALA A 179 -2.82 -7.66 1.90
C ALA A 179 -1.48 -7.60 1.17
N ARG A 180 -0.38 -7.47 1.93
CA ARG A 180 0.97 -7.62 1.39
C ARG A 180 1.29 -9.09 1.18
N VAL A 181 1.75 -9.43 -0.02
CA VAL A 181 2.12 -10.81 -0.36
C VAL A 181 3.64 -10.90 -0.34
N PRO A 182 4.25 -11.74 0.53
CA PRO A 182 5.68 -11.90 0.54
C PRO A 182 6.15 -12.62 -0.72
N ARG A 183 7.37 -12.33 -1.17
CA ARG A 183 7.93 -12.92 -2.40
C ARG A 183 7.97 -14.45 -2.34
N HIS A 184 8.21 -15.01 -1.15
CA HIS A 184 8.28 -16.45 -0.90
C HIS A 184 6.93 -17.16 -0.83
N ALA A 185 5.80 -16.45 -0.90
CA ALA A 185 4.49 -17.09 -0.97
C ALA A 185 4.42 -18.05 -2.17
N GLY A 186 3.54 -19.04 -2.12
CA GLY A 186 3.28 -19.95 -3.23
C GLY A 186 2.76 -19.23 -4.47
N LYS A 187 2.80 -19.94 -5.61
CA LYS A 187 2.36 -19.42 -6.92
C LYS A 187 0.85 -19.28 -7.04
N VAL A 188 0.08 -20.01 -6.25
CA VAL A 188 -1.38 -19.93 -6.24
C VAL A 188 -1.80 -19.40 -4.88
N LEU A 189 -2.59 -18.33 -4.89
CA LEU A 189 -3.18 -17.75 -3.69
C LEU A 189 -4.68 -18.06 -3.67
N THR A 190 -5.18 -18.48 -2.52
CA THR A 190 -6.60 -18.70 -2.27
C THR A 190 -7.11 -17.61 -1.32
N VAL A 191 -8.11 -16.84 -1.75
CA VAL A 191 -8.84 -15.89 -0.93
C VAL A 191 -10.18 -16.49 -0.57
N THR A 192 -10.36 -16.79 0.71
CA THR A 192 -11.59 -17.34 1.28
C THR A 192 -12.33 -16.24 2.03
N ALA A 193 -13.57 -16.00 1.63
CA ALA A 193 -14.48 -15.10 2.33
C ALA A 193 -15.38 -15.88 3.28
N LEU A 194 -15.48 -15.40 4.51
CA LEU A 194 -16.20 -16.04 5.62
C LEU A 194 -17.30 -15.12 6.14
N ASP A 195 -18.42 -15.71 6.56
CA ASP A 195 -19.44 -15.01 7.32
C ASP A 195 -19.09 -14.86 8.81
N GLN A 196 -19.98 -14.24 9.58
CA GLN A 196 -19.79 -14.02 11.02
C GLN A 196 -19.67 -15.33 11.82
N SER A 197 -20.24 -16.44 11.33
CA SER A 197 -20.14 -17.76 11.96
C SER A 197 -18.86 -18.53 11.57
N GLY A 198 -18.06 -17.98 10.65
CA GLY A 198 -16.88 -18.63 10.09
C GLY A 198 -17.20 -19.58 8.93
N LYS A 199 -18.42 -19.57 8.39
CA LYS A 199 -18.76 -20.38 7.22
C LYS A 199 -18.29 -19.70 5.94
N VAL A 200 -17.80 -20.51 5.00
CA VAL A 200 -17.35 -20.05 3.68
C VAL A 200 -18.52 -19.51 2.86
N VAL A 201 -18.40 -18.26 2.43
CA VAL A 201 -19.32 -17.55 1.54
C VAL A 201 -18.81 -17.56 0.09
N SER A 202 -17.51 -17.36 -0.10
CA SER A 202 -16.86 -17.42 -1.42
C SER A 202 -15.41 -17.88 -1.31
N VAL A 203 -14.88 -18.45 -2.39
CA VAL A 203 -13.48 -18.84 -2.53
C VAL A 203 -12.98 -18.42 -3.90
N LYS A 204 -11.85 -17.72 -3.95
CA LYS A 204 -11.18 -17.33 -5.18
C LYS A 204 -9.75 -17.82 -5.21
N LYS A 205 -9.33 -18.37 -6.35
CA LYS A 205 -7.96 -18.79 -6.60
C LYS A 205 -7.34 -17.88 -7.65
N LEU A 206 -6.12 -17.43 -7.39
CA LEU A 206 -5.36 -16.53 -8.25
C LEU A 206 -4.00 -17.15 -8.51
N SER A 207 -3.59 -17.22 -9.79
CA SER A 207 -2.24 -17.64 -10.18
C SER A 207 -1.33 -16.41 -10.29
N ARG A 208 -0.13 -16.49 -9.71
CA ARG A 208 0.89 -15.43 -9.78
C ARG A 208 1.70 -15.45 -11.08
N ASN A 209 1.67 -16.57 -11.83
CA ASN A 209 2.53 -16.76 -13.01
C ASN A 209 2.06 -16.00 -14.27
N GLU A 210 0.86 -15.45 -14.31
CA GLU A 210 0.38 -14.63 -15.44
C GLU A 210 0.89 -13.17 -15.38
N LEU A 211 1.75 -12.85 -14.41
CA LEU A 211 1.97 -11.49 -13.94
C LEU A 211 3.45 -11.15 -13.61
N GLU A 212 4.42 -11.95 -14.07
CA GLU A 212 5.83 -11.53 -14.08
C GLU A 212 6.19 -10.93 -15.45
N PRO A 213 6.84 -9.75 -15.54
CA PRO A 213 7.45 -9.35 -16.80
C PRO A 213 8.49 -10.40 -17.15
N ALA A 214 8.45 -10.88 -18.40
CA ALA A 214 9.41 -11.85 -18.91
C ALA A 214 10.83 -11.42 -18.48
N GLU A 215 11.54 -12.31 -17.77
CA GLU A 215 12.95 -12.13 -17.49
C GLU A 215 13.65 -11.82 -18.82
N GLU A 216 14.23 -10.61 -18.95
CA GLU A 216 15.15 -10.32 -20.04
C GLU A 216 16.31 -11.31 -19.91
N GLN A 217 16.39 -12.20 -20.91
CA GLN A 217 17.53 -13.10 -21.13
C GLN A 217 18.78 -12.31 -21.50
#